data_AF-A0A7C2YZH7-F1
#
_entry.id   AF-A0A7C2YZH7-F1
#
_cell.length_a   1.000
_cell.length_b   1.000
_cell.length_c   1.000
_cell.angle_alpha   90.00
_cell.angle_beta   90.00
_cell.angle_gamma   90.00
#
_symmetry.space_group_name_H-M   'P 1'
#
loop_
_entity.id
_entity.type
_entity.pdbx_description
1 polymer ?
#
loop_
_entity_poly.entity_id
_entity_poly.type
_entity_poly.pdbx_seq_one_letter_code
_entity_poly.pdbx_strand_id
1 'polypeptide(L)'
;MNAREVAKRWYEQAIHDLEMARRNRTIEGYDVAAFLAPQAVEKLLKAAFALEQRPIPRNHNLDEMASQLGLPDELQDAIST
;
A
#
# COMPACT_ATOMS: atom_id res chain seq x y z
N MET A 1 -18.26 -6.51 9.28
CA MET A 1 -17.19 -5.52 9.52
C MET A 1 -17.60 -4.23 8.83
N ASN A 2 -17.50 -3.11 9.53
CA ASN A 2 -17.73 -1.81 8.92
C ASN A 2 -16.53 -1.40 8.03
N ALA A 3 -16.74 -0.49 7.09
CA ALA A 3 -15.71 -0.01 6.16
C ALA A 3 -14.44 0.49 6.87
N ARG A 4 -14.61 1.16 8.02
CA ARG A 4 -13.51 1.69 8.84
C ARG A 4 -12.66 0.59 9.48
N GLU A 5 -13.25 -0.52 9.92
CA GLU A 5 -12.54 -1.69 10.44
C GLU A 5 -11.74 -2.39 9.35
N VAL A 6 -12.32 -2.53 8.16
CA VAL A 6 -11.62 -3.11 7.00
C VAL A 6 -10.44 -2.23 6.60
N ALA A 7 -10.65 -0.92 6.48
CA ALA A 7 -9.60 0.04 6.21
C ALA A 7 -8.48 -0.01 7.26
N LYS A 8 -8.85 -0.05 8.55
CA LYS A 8 -7.89 -0.13 9.65
C LYS A 8 -7.00 -1.38 9.54
N ARG A 9 -7.56 -2.54 9.19
CA ARG A 9 -6.78 -3.77 9.02
C ARG A 9 -5.77 -3.68 7.87
N TRP A 10 -6.16 -3.08 6.75
CA TRP A 10 -5.24 -2.86 5.63
C TRP A 10 -4.15 -1.87 5.99
N TYR A 11 -4.52 -0.77 6.65
CA TYR A 11 -3.59 0.23 7.14
C TYR A 11 -2.57 -0.36 8.12
N GLU A 12 -3.00 -1.14 9.11
CA GLU A 12 -2.10 -1.77 10.08
C GLU A 12 -1.10 -2.72 9.41
N GLN A 13 -1.54 -3.49 8.40
CA GLN A 13 -0.64 -4.34 7.62
C GLN A 13 0.33 -3.52 6.75
N ALA A 14 -0.11 -2.41 6.17
CA ALA A 14 0.75 -1.51 5.40
C ALA A 14 1.87 -0.92 6.27
N ILE A 15 1.54 -0.48 7.50
CA ILE A 15 2.52 0.03 8.46
C ILE A 15 3.50 -1.06 8.89
N HIS A 16 3.01 -2.27 9.13
CA HIS A 16 3.87 -3.40 9.48
C HIS A 16 4.87 -3.73 8.36
N ASP A 17 4.41 -3.82 7.11
CA ASP A 17 5.29 -4.08 5.96
C ASP A 17 6.34 -2.99 5.81
N LEU A 18 5.97 -1.71 5.95
CA LEU A 18 6.90 -0.58 5.89
C LEU A 18 7.96 -0.66 7.00
N GLU A 19 7.55 -1.00 8.23
CA GLU A 19 8.47 -1.20 9.34
C GLU A 19 9.44 -2.35 9.05
N MET A 20 8.93 -3.47 8.54
CA MET A 20 9.75 -4.62 8.18
C MET A 20 10.69 -4.32 7.01
N ALA A 21 10.28 -3.53 6.02
CA ALA A 21 11.14 -3.06 4.94
C ALA A 21 12.30 -2.21 5.49
N ARG A 22 12.00 -1.28 6.41
CA ARG A 22 13.01 -0.43 7.07
C ARG A 22 14.02 -1.25 7.87
N ARG A 23 13.54 -2.23 8.64
CA ARG A 23 14.40 -3.13 9.43
C ARG A 23 15.29 -3.98 8.51
N ASN A 24 14.74 -4.57 7.45
CA ASN A 24 15.51 -5.38 6.51
C ASN A 24 16.59 -4.56 5.80
N ARG A 25 16.32 -3.30 5.45
CA ARG A 25 17.34 -2.39 4.91
C ARG A 25 18.52 -2.19 5.87
N THR A 26 18.30 -2.16 7.19
CA THR A 26 19.38 -1.96 8.18
C THR A 26 20.26 -3.19 8.40
N ILE A 27 19.77 -4.38 8.05
CA ILE A 27 20.50 -5.64 8.16
C ILE A 27 20.95 -6.16 6.77
N GLU A 28 21.01 -5.28 5.77
CA GLU A 28 21.42 -5.60 4.39
C GLU A 28 20.51 -6.62 3.67
N GLY A 29 19.29 -6.87 4.19
CA GLY A 29 18.25 -7.69 3.56
C GLY A 29 17.50 -6.94 2.46
N TYR A 30 18.21 -6.47 1.44
CA TYR A 30 17.66 -5.56 0.43
C TYR A 30 16.58 -6.18 -0.44
N ASP A 31 16.66 -7.48 -0.71
CA ASP A 31 15.64 -8.25 -1.42
C ASP A 31 14.29 -8.25 -0.68
N VAL A 32 14.32 -8.50 0.63
CA VAL A 32 13.13 -8.46 1.49
C VAL A 32 12.61 -7.03 1.62
N ALA A 33 13.51 -6.05 1.76
CA ALA A 33 13.12 -4.64 1.80
C ALA A 33 12.45 -4.18 0.50
N ALA A 34 12.99 -4.57 -0.65
CA ALA A 34 12.46 -4.27 -1.98
C ALA A 34 11.11 -4.97 -2.25
N PHE A 35 10.89 -6.15 -1.66
CA PHE A 35 9.60 -6.84 -1.73
C PHE A 35 8.52 -6.16 -0.85
N LEU A 36 8.89 -5.77 0.37
CA LEU A 36 7.93 -5.24 1.35
C LEU A 36 7.53 -3.78 1.09
N ALA A 37 8.42 -2.96 0.54
CA ALA A 37 8.12 -1.55 0.25
C ALA A 37 6.89 -1.35 -0.67
N PRO A 38 6.81 -1.98 -1.86
CA PRO A 38 5.62 -1.87 -2.72
C PRO A 38 4.39 -2.55 -2.11
N GLN A 39 4.56 -3.63 -1.33
CA GLN A 39 3.45 -4.27 -0.60
C GLN A 39 2.81 -3.33 0.43
N ALA A 40 3.62 -2.52 1.12
CA ALA A 40 3.12 -1.50 2.04
C ALA A 40 2.24 -0.46 1.31
N VAL A 41 2.70 0.01 0.15
CA VAL A 41 1.93 0.95 -0.70
C VAL A 41 0.63 0.31 -1.17
N GLU A 42 0.68 -0.93 -1.68
CA GLU A 42 -0.50 -1.67 -2.16
C GLU A 42 -1.59 -1.76 -1.07
N LYS A 43 -1.19 -2.13 0.14
CA LYS A 43 -2.10 -2.25 1.29
C LYS A 43 -2.64 -0.90 1.73
N LEU A 44 -1.86 0.16 1.62
CA LEU A 44 -2.32 1.52 1.92
C LEU A 44 -3.39 1.99 0.91
N LEU A 45 -3.18 1.73 -0.38
CA LEU A 45 -4.19 2.02 -1.41
C LEU A 45 -5.48 1.23 -1.15
N LYS A 46 -5.37 -0.06 -0.83
CA LYS A 46 -6.53 -0.91 -0.45
C LYS A 46 -7.27 -0.39 0.78
N ALA A 47 -6.55 0.19 1.75
CA ALA A 47 -7.16 0.87 2.89
C ALA A 47 -7.97 2.10 2.45
N ALA A 48 -7.46 2.90 1.50
CA ALA A 48 -8.16 4.05 0.95
C ALA A 48 -9.45 3.65 0.20
N PHE A 49 -9.41 2.62 -0.64
CA PHE A 49 -10.62 2.06 -1.27
C PHE A 49 -11.67 1.66 -0.24
N ALA A 50 -11.26 0.99 0.85
CA ALA A 50 -12.17 0.62 1.93
C ALA A 50 -12.76 1.85 2.63
N LEU A 51 -11.99 2.92 2.88
CA LEU A 51 -12.49 4.16 3.48
C LEU A 51 -13.51 4.88 2.59
N GLU A 52 -13.28 4.88 1.28
CA GLU A 52 -14.21 5.43 0.28
C GLU A 52 -15.44 4.53 0.04
N GLN A 53 -15.55 3.41 0.77
CA GLN A 53 -16.60 2.40 0.60
C GLN A 53 -16.67 1.83 -0.82
N ARG A 54 -15.52 1.81 -1.50
CA ARG A 54 -15.38 1.26 -2.84
C ARG A 54 -14.97 -0.22 -2.76
N PRO A 55 -15.29 -1.03 -3.79
CA PRO A 55 -14.78 -2.39 -3.89
C PRO A 55 -13.24 -2.38 -3.87
N ILE A 56 -12.66 -3.19 -2.99
CA ILE A 56 -11.20 -3.32 -2.91
C ILE A 56 -10.71 -4.10 -4.13
N PRO A 57 -9.83 -3.53 -4.97
CA PRO A 57 -9.33 -4.21 -6.15
C PRO A 57 -8.59 -5.50 -5.81
N ARG A 58 -8.74 -6.51 -6.68
CA ARG A 58 -8.02 -7.79 -6.60
C ARG A 58 -6.72 -7.79 -7.41
N ASN A 59 -6.47 -6.76 -8.21
CA ASN A 59 -5.21 -6.59 -8.92
C ASN A 59 -4.12 -6.09 -7.96
N HIS A 60 -2.87 -6.25 -8.38
CA HIS A 60 -1.68 -5.74 -7.67
C HIS A 60 -1.06 -4.53 -8.38
N ASN A 61 -1.78 -3.92 -9.35
CA ASN A 61 -1.30 -2.80 -10.13
C ASN A 61 -1.47 -1.50 -9.33
N LEU A 62 -0.35 -0.91 -8.88
CA LEU A 62 -0.33 0.30 -8.07
C LEU A 62 -0.79 1.53 -8.88
N ASP A 63 -0.36 1.66 -10.13
CA ASP A 63 -0.71 2.79 -11.00
C ASP A 63 -2.22 2.83 -11.26
N GLU A 64 -2.82 1.67 -11.58
CA GLU A 64 -4.27 1.57 -11.76
C GLU A 64 -5.04 1.95 -10.49
N MET A 65 -4.57 1.51 -9.32
CA MET A 65 -5.21 1.83 -8.04
C MET A 65 -5.07 3.32 -7.69
N ALA A 66 -3.90 3.90 -7.91
CA ALA A 66 -3.62 5.30 -7.63
C ALA A 66 -4.42 6.24 -8.55
N SER A 67 -4.50 5.91 -9.83
CA SER A 67 -5.34 6.61 -10.81
C SER A 67 -6.82 6.53 -10.43
N GLN A 68 -7.31 5.34 -10.06
CA GLN A 68 -8.68 5.15 -9.61
C GLN A 68 -9.03 5.93 -8.34
N LEU A 69 -8.07 6.11 -7.42
CA LEU A 69 -8.24 6.91 -6.20
C LEU A 69 -8.05 8.42 -6.46
N GLY A 70 -7.65 8.82 -7.68
CA GLY A 70 -7.42 10.22 -8.01
C GLY A 70 -6.27 10.84 -7.22
N LEU A 71 -5.21 10.05 -6.95
CA LEU A 71 -4.03 10.58 -6.28
C LEU A 71 -3.36 11.67 -7.16
N PRO A 72 -2.74 12.70 -6.56
CA PRO A 72 -1.96 13.69 -7.32
C PRO A 72 -0.86 13.02 -8.15
N ASP A 73 -0.54 13.59 -9.32
CA ASP A 73 0.48 13.07 -10.23
C ASP A 73 1.82 12.86 -9.54
N GLU A 74 2.22 13.77 -8.64
CA GLU A 74 3.45 13.64 -7.83
C GLU A 74 3.51 12.32 -7.03
N LEU A 75 2.37 11.88 -6.49
CA LEU A 75 2.29 10.62 -5.74
C LEU A 75 2.20 9.40 -6.66
N GLN A 76 1.57 9.55 -7.83
CA GLN A 76 1.54 8.50 -8.85
C GLN A 76 2.95 8.25 -9.40
N ASP A 77 3.68 9.31 -9.74
CA ASP A 77 5.06 9.25 -10.22
C ASP A 77 6.00 8.62 -9.18
N ALA A 78 5.76 8.87 -7.89
CA ALA A 78 6.58 8.34 -6.80
C ALA A 78 6.44 6.82 -6.57
N ILE A 79 5.36 6.21 -7.05
CA ILE A 79 5.07 4.78 -6.86
C ILE A 79 5.06 4.00 -8.19
N SER A 80 5.17 4.70 -9.32
CA SER A 80 5.30 4.08 -10.63
C SER A 80 6.66 3.38 -10.72
N THR A 81 6.64 2.11 -11.13
CA THR A 81 7.83 1.25 -11.28
C THR A 81 8.00 0.77 -12.71
#